data_AF-A0A930VXI0-F1
#
_entry.id   AF-A0A930VXI0-F1
#
_cell.length_a   1.000
_cell.length_b   1.000
_cell.length_c   1.000
_cell.angle_alpha   90.00
_cell.angle_beta   90.00
_cell.angle_gamma   90.00
#
_symmetry.space_group_name_H-M   'P 1'
#
loop_
_entity.id
_entity.type
_entity.pdbx_description
1 polymer ?
#
loop_
_entity_poly.entity_id
_entity_poly.type
_entity_poly.pdbx_seq_one_letter_code
_entity_poly.pdbx_strand_id
1 'polypeptide(L)' 'MDSQQAAQNVLLAIGGSDNLVSNEVCMTRLRLTVTDPTHIDTEQLGNLQGVLGIVGRGVNGIEVVFGPN' A
#
# COMPACT_ATOMS: atom_id res chain seq x y z
N MET A 1 2.82 16.53 2.73
CA MET A 1 3.31 15.18 3.04
C MET A 1 4.57 14.95 2.22
N ASP A 2 5.62 14.39 2.81
CA ASP A 2 6.76 13.90 2.03
C ASP A 2 6.36 12.57 1.39
N SER A 3 6.17 12.58 0.07
CA SER A 3 5.81 11.41 -0.73
C SER A 3 6.78 10.24 -0.52
N GLN A 4 8.05 10.55 -0.23
CA GLN A 4 9.10 9.55 -0.02
C GLN A 4 8.90 8.81 1.30
N GLN A 5 8.48 9.53 2.36
CA GLN A 5 8.17 8.92 3.65
C GLN A 5 6.93 8.03 3.57
N ALA A 6 5.89 8.49 2.87
CA ALA A 6 4.69 7.69 2.64
C ALA A 6 5.01 6.40 1.87
N ALA A 7 5.81 6.49 0.81
CA ALA A 7 6.24 5.32 0.04
C ALA A 7 7.05 4.32 0.88
N GLN A 8 7.97 4.79 1.72
CA GLN A 8 8.72 3.92 2.64
C GLN A 8 7.80 3.22 3.65
N ASN A 9 6.85 3.96 4.23
CA ASN A 9 5.93 3.38 5.20
C ASN A 9 5.01 2.33 4.56
N VAL A 10 4.52 2.57 3.34
CA VAL A 10 3.76 1.57 2.57
C VAL A 10 4.62 0.33 2.30
N LEU A 11 5.87 0.51 1.89
CA LEU A 11 6.78 -0.59 1.60
C LEU A 11 7.06 -1.45 2.83
N LEU A 12 7.25 -0.82 4.00
CA LEU A 12 7.41 -1.52 5.27
C LEU A 12 6.14 -2.29 5.65
N ALA A 13 4.97 -1.67 5.48
CA ALA A 13 3.69 -2.26 5.86
C ALA A 13 3.29 -3.45 4.98
N ILE A 14 3.85 -3.60 3.78
CA ILE A 14 3.64 -4.81 2.97
C ILE A 14 4.70 -5.89 3.22
N GLY A 15 5.58 -5.75 4.21
CA GLY A 15 6.64 -6.71 4.50
C GLY A 15 7.96 -6.44 3.76
N GLY A 16 8.14 -5.25 3.19
CA GLY A 16 9.37 -4.82 2.50
C GLY A 16 9.34 -5.02 0.98
N SER A 17 10.43 -4.59 0.33
CA SER A 17 10.59 -4.72 -1.13
C SER A 17 10.59 -6.15 -1.62
N ASP A 18 11.08 -7.08 -0.80
CA ASP A 18 11.19 -8.50 -1.15
C ASP A 18 9.80 -9.16 -1.27
N ASN A 19 8.80 -8.58 -0.61
CA ASN A 19 7.42 -9.03 -0.73
C ASN A 19 6.64 -8.32 -1.85
N LEU A 20 7.21 -7.32 -2.53
CA LEU A 20 6.54 -6.58 -3.59
C LEU A 20 6.79 -7.21 -4.96
N VAL A 21 5.73 -7.69 -5.61
CA VAL A 21 5.80 -8.23 -6.98
C VAL A 21 5.62 -7.13 -8.02
N SER A 22 4.64 -6.25 -7.82
CA SER A 22 4.38 -5.14 -8.73
C SER A 22 3.64 -4.01 -8.03
N ASN A 23 3.86 -2.79 -8.50
CA ASN A 23 3.07 -1.62 -8.12
C ASN A 23 2.54 -0.90 -9.37
N GLU A 24 1.32 -0.40 -9.28
CA GLU A 24 0.69 0.42 -10.30
C GLU A 24 0.01 1.61 -9.61
N VAL A 25 0.27 2.83 -10.10
CA VAL A 25 -0.33 4.04 -9.56
C VAL A 25 -1.31 4.64 -10.57
N CYS A 26 -2.54 4.88 -10.11
CA CYS A 26 -3.55 5.70 -10.80
C CYS A 26 -3.58 7.11 -10.17
N MET A 27 -4.58 7.95 -10.46
CA MET A 27 -4.67 9.30 -9.87
C MET A 27 -4.63 9.31 -8.33
N THR A 28 -5.44 8.46 -7.68
CA THR A 28 -5.60 8.45 -6.21
C THR A 28 -5.46 7.06 -5.62
N ARG A 29 -5.05 6.06 -6.42
CA ARG A 29 -5.04 4.65 -6.03
C ARG A 29 -3.69 4.05 -6.34
N LEU A 30 -3.02 3.54 -5.31
CA LEU A 30 -1.83 2.72 -5.44
C LEU A 30 -2.22 1.26 -5.32
N ARG A 31 -1.97 0.50 -6.36
CA ARG A 31 -2.24 -0.94 -6.45
C ARG A 31 -0.94 -1.67 -6.24
N LEU A 32 -0.94 -2.64 -5.36
CA LEU A 32 0.22 -3.44 -5.02
C LEU A 32 -0.15 -4.91 -5.18
N THR A 33 0.74 -5.66 -5.82
CA THR A 33 0.70 -7.13 -5.79
C THR A 33 1.88 -7.59 -4.97
N VAL A 34 1.63 -8.46 -4.00
CA VAL A 34 2.65 -9.03 -3.12
C VAL A 34 2.85 -10.52 -3.37
N THR A 35 3.96 -11.05 -2.88
CA THR A 35 4.23 -12.50 -2.94
C THR A 35 3.44 -13.23 -1.86
N ASP A 36 3.41 -12.68 -0.65
CA ASP A 36 2.73 -13.23 0.52
C ASP A 36 1.84 -12.16 1.20
N PRO A 37 0.51 -12.30 1.13
CA PRO A 37 -0.42 -11.35 1.75
C PRO A 37 -0.43 -11.40 3.29
N THR A 38 0.16 -12.43 3.92
CA THR A 38 0.20 -12.55 5.39
C THR A 38 1.16 -11.55 6.04
N HIS A 39 2.10 -11.00 5.27
CA HIS A 39 3.01 -9.95 5.73
C HIS A 39 2.43 -8.54 5.57
N ILE A 40 1.18 -8.39 5.08
CA ILE A 40 0.55 -7.07 4.95
C ILE A 40 -0.04 -6.64 6.30
N ASP A 41 0.50 -5.55 6.82
CA ASP A 41 -0.07 -4.81 7.94
C ASP A 41 -1.08 -3.76 7.43
N THR A 42 -2.35 -4.18 7.37
CA THR A 42 -3.45 -3.32 6.93
C THR A 42 -3.76 -2.21 7.94
N GLU A 43 -3.45 -2.41 9.22
CA GLU A 43 -3.65 -1.39 10.26
C GLU A 43 -2.63 -0.26 10.08
N GLN A 44 -1.36 -0.60 9.88
CA GLN A 44 -0.31 0.36 9.59
C GLN A 44 -0.60 1.16 8.31
N LEU A 45 -1.01 0.49 7.24
CA LEU A 45 -1.40 1.15 5.97
C LEU A 45 -2.56 2.13 6.16
N GLY A 46 -3.57 1.77 6.97
CA GLY A 46 -4.76 2.59 7.20
C GLY A 46 -4.46 3.82 8.05
N ASN A 47 -3.44 3.73 8.92
CA ASN A 47 -2.98 4.83 9.76
C ASN A 47 -2.02 5.79 9.04
N LEU A 48 -1.61 5.49 7.80
CA LEU A 48 -0.77 6.41 7.04
C LEU A 48 -1.55 7.68 6.71
N GLN A 49 -0.91 8.82 6.94
CA GLN A 49 -1.50 10.11 6.63
C GLN A 49 -1.87 10.17 5.14
N GLY A 50 -3.09 10.63 4.85
CA GLY A 50 -3.61 10.73 3.49
C GLY A 50 -4.19 9.43 2.93
N VAL A 51 -4.13 8.29 3.63
CA VAL A 51 -4.86 7.08 3.24
C VAL A 51 -6.33 7.19 3.68
N LEU A 52 -7.24 6.99 2.73
CA LEU A 52 -8.69 6.95 2.97
C LEU A 52 -9.19 5.53 3.20
N GLY A 53 -8.45 4.53 2.73
CA GLY A 53 -8.81 3.14 2.90
C GLY A 53 -7.96 2.19 2.08
N ILE A 54 -8.13 0.91 2.37
CA ILE A 54 -7.44 -0.20 1.72
C ILE A 54 -8.49 -1.18 1.21
N VAL A 55 -8.32 -1.65 -0.03
CA VAL A 55 -9.22 -2.59 -0.68
C VAL A 55 -8.44 -3.82 -1.09
N GLY A 56 -8.90 -5.00 -0.71
CA GLY A 56 -8.33 -6.27 -1.17
C GLY A 56 -8.61 -6.54 -2.65
N ARG A 57 -7.62 -7.07 -3.37
CA ARG A 57 -7.64 -7.34 -4.81
C ARG A 57 -7.13 -8.75 -5.09
N GLY A 58 -8.05 -9.71 -5.08
CA GLY A 58 -7.67 -11.12 -5.13
C GLY A 58 -6.92 -11.55 -3.88
N VAL A 59 -6.18 -12.66 -3.95
CA VAL A 59 -5.47 -13.23 -2.79
C VAL A 59 -4.23 -12.41 -2.44
N ASN A 60 -3.52 -11.92 -3.46
CA ASN A 60 -2.19 -11.34 -3.32
C ASN A 60 -2.13 -9.84 -3.66
N GLY A 61 -3.26 -9.21 -3.94
CA GLY A 61 -3.31 -7.80 -4.33
C GLY A 61 -3.99 -6.95 -3.28
N ILE A 62 -3.52 -5.72 -3.13
CA ILE A 62 -4.19 -4.66 -2.36
C ILE A 62 -4.23 -3.36 -3.16
N GLU A 63 -5.18 -2.50 -2.83
CA GLU A 63 -5.29 -1.15 -3.36
C GLU A 63 -5.41 -0.17 -2.20
N VAL A 64 -4.46 0.75 -2.12
CA VAL A 64 -4.44 1.85 -1.15
C VAL A 64 -5.04 3.07 -1.82
N VAL A 65 -6.11 3.61 -1.23
CA VAL A 65 -6.78 4.82 -1.72
C VAL A 65 -6.23 6.02 -0.97
N PHE A 66 -5.62 6.95 -1.68
CA PHE A 66 -5.16 8.23 -1.14
C PHE A 66 -6.22 9.31 -1.32
N GLY A 67 -6.35 10.18 -0.33
CA GLY A 67 -7.23 11.33 -0.37
C GLY A 67 -6.68 12.45 -1.25
N PRO A 68 -7.54 13.40 -1.64
CA PRO A 68 -7.09 14.62 -2.29
C PRO A 68 -6.13 15.36 -1.34
N ASN A 69 -4.95 15.73 -1.83
CA ASN A 69 -4.02 16.61 -1.14
C ASN A 69 -4.57 18.03 -1.06
#